data_AF-A0A511MNJ2-F1
#
_entry.id   AF-A0A511MNJ2-F1
#
_cell.length_a   1.000
_cell.length_b   1.000
_cell.length_c   1.000
_cell.angle_alpha   90.00
_cell.angle_beta   90.00
_cell.angle_gamma   90.00
#
_symmetry.space_group_name_H-M   'P 1'
#
loop_
_entity.id
_entity.type
_entity.pdbx_description
1 polymer ?
#
loop_
_entity_poly.entity_id
_entity_poly.type
_entity_poly.pdbx_seq_one_letter_code
_entity_poly.pdbx_strand_id
1 'polypeptide(L)' 'MVNEGDRVRIGTSGVSVFTVVDIEDDRAVVESVEDAPGRYPWTVRVADLVPAED' A
#
# COMPACT_ATOMS: atom_id res chain seq x y z
N MET A 1 12.77 0.75 -1.55
CA MET A 1 12.13 1.21 -2.80
C MET A 1 10.86 0.40 -2.91
N VAL A 2 9.71 1.06 -3.07
CA VAL A 2 8.41 0.41 -3.16
C VAL A 2 8.12 0.14 -4.64
N ASN A 3 7.59 -1.04 -4.96
CA ASN A 3 7.23 -1.48 -6.30
C ASN A 3 5.79 -2.01 -6.32
N GLU A 4 5.21 -2.14 -7.51
CA GLU A 4 3.95 -2.85 -7.71
C GLU A 4 4.05 -4.29 -7.19
N GLY A 5 3.01 -4.75 -6.51
CA GLY A 5 2.96 -6.05 -5.84
C GLY A 5 3.54 -6.07 -4.43
N ASP A 6 4.25 -5.02 -4.00
CA ASP A 6 4.78 -4.96 -2.63
C ASP A 6 3.64 -4.87 -1.61
N ARG A 7 3.87 -5.52 -0.46
CA ARG A 7 3.02 -5.36 0.73
C ARG A 7 3.59 -4.24 1.60
N VAL A 8 2.74 -3.28 1.94
CA VAL A 8 3.14 -2.06 2.64
C VAL A 8 2.18 -1.73 3.78
N ARG A 9 2.67 -0.96 4.74
CA ARG A 9 1.92 -0.29 5.80
C ARG A 9 1.98 1.22 5.59
N ILE A 10 1.01 1.95 6.12
CA ILE A 10 1.01 3.41 6.09
C ILE A 10 1.67 3.94 7.37
N GLY A 11 2.84 4.53 7.23
CA GLY A 11 3.67 4.99 8.34
C GLY A 11 4.25 3.86 9.20
N THR A 12 5.17 4.22 10.10
CA THR A 12 5.88 3.26 10.96
C THR A 12 5.00 2.62 12.04
N SER A 13 3.83 3.20 12.32
CA SER A 13 2.88 2.71 13.32
C SER A 13 1.62 2.08 12.70
N GLY A 14 1.55 2.01 11.37
CA GLY A 14 0.42 1.39 10.67
C GLY A 14 0.37 -0.12 10.94
N VAL A 15 -0.80 -0.63 11.31
CA VAL A 15 -1.02 -2.07 11.53
C VAL A 15 -1.65 -2.76 10.33
N SER A 16 -2.39 -2.00 9.51
CA SER A 16 -3.03 -2.50 8.30
C SER A 16 -2.01 -2.67 7.18
N VAL A 17 -2.10 -3.80 6.49
CA VAL A 17 -1.26 -4.13 5.33
C VAL A 17 -2.07 -3.94 4.05
N PHE A 18 -1.42 -3.36 3.04
CA PHE A 18 -1.98 -3.09 1.73
C PHE A 18 -1.05 -3.63 0.66
N THR A 19 -1.60 -3.98 -0.50
CA THR A 19 -0.82 -4.30 -1.70
C THR A 19 -0.73 -3.04 -2.56
N VAL A 20 0.46 -2.74 -3.06
CA VAL A 20 0.64 -1.72 -4.10
C VAL A 20 0.18 -2.31 -5.43
N VAL A 21 -0.79 -1.67 -6.07
CA VAL A 21 -1.36 -2.14 -7.35
C VAL A 21 -0.96 -1.30 -8.55
N ASP A 22 -0.46 -0.07 -8.31
CA ASP A 22 0.09 0.83 -9.34
C ASP A 22 0.99 1.89 -8.69
N ILE A 23 1.93 2.45 -9.44
CA ILE A 23 2.82 3.54 -9.01
C ILE A 23 2.95 4.59 -10.12
N GLU A 24 2.61 5.83 -9.79
CA GLU A 24 2.76 7.00 -10.66
C GLU A 24 3.58 8.07 -9.92
N ASP A 25 4.81 8.32 -10.38
CA ASP A 25 5.74 9.30 -9.81
C ASP A 25 5.96 9.14 -8.28
N ASP A 26 5.42 10.07 -7.47
CA ASP A 26 5.51 10.08 -6.01
C ASP A 26 4.30 9.44 -5.32
N ARG A 27 3.36 8.89 -6.09
CA ARG A 27 2.09 8.33 -5.63
C ARG A 27 2.04 6.84 -5.93
N ALA A 28 1.40 6.10 -5.02
CA ALA A 28 1.07 4.70 -5.20
C ALA A 28 -0.43 4.51 -5.02
N VAL A 29 -1.02 3.64 -5.84
CA VAL A 29 -2.37 3.12 -5.61
C VAL A 29 -2.23 1.86 -4.77
N VAL A 30 -2.91 1.82 -3.64
CA VAL A 30 -2.88 0.68 -2.73
C VAL A 30 -4.27 0.10 -2.53
N GLU A 31 -4.32 -1.21 -2.31
CA GLU A 31 -5.53 -1.97 -2.06
C GLU A 31 -5.39 -2.81 -0.79
N SER A 32 -6.48 -3.02 -0.03
CA SER A 32 -6.43 -3.90 1.15
C SER A 32 -6.04 -5.33 0.77
N VAL A 33 -5.22 -6.01 1.58
CA VAL A 33 -4.95 -7.44 1.38
C VAL A 33 -6.13 -8.33 1.78
N GLU A 34 -7.07 -7.82 2.59
CA GLU A 34 -8.23 -8.58 3.07
C GLU A 34 -9.24 -8.78 1.94
N ASP A 35 -9.62 -10.02 1.67
CA ASP A 35 -10.68 -10.37 0.72
C ASP A 35 -12.04 -9.99 1.32
N ALA A 36 -12.46 -8.75 1.06
CA ALA A 36 -13.71 -8.19 1.55
C ALA A 36 -14.48 -7.55 0.38
N PRO A 37 -15.81 -7.75 0.32
CA PRO A 37 -16.65 -7.08 -0.67
C PRO A 37 -16.58 -5.56 -0.43
N GLY A 38 -15.96 -4.84 -1.37
CA GLY A 38 -15.73 -3.39 -1.25
C GLY A 38 -14.27 -2.95 -1.13
N ARG A 39 -13.30 -3.78 -1.53
CA ARG A 39 -11.95 -3.27 -1.81
C ARG A 39 -12.03 -2.10 -2.79
N TYR A 40 -11.67 -0.93 -2.30
CA TYR A 40 -11.57 0.25 -3.13
C TYR A 40 -10.11 0.68 -3.14
N PRO A 41 -9.42 0.60 -4.29
CA PRO A 41 -8.07 1.11 -4.40
C PRO A 41 -8.06 2.61 -4.16
N TRP A 42 -7.04 3.09 -3.46
CA TRP A 42 -6.91 4.50 -3.13
C TRP A 42 -5.45 4.94 -3.18
N THR A 43 -5.25 6.24 -3.42
CA THR A 43 -3.91 6.79 -3.66
C THR A 43 -3.26 7.30 -2.37
N VAL A 44 -1.97 7.00 -2.19
CA VAL A 44 -1.12 7.46 -1.09
C VAL A 44 0.25 7.91 -1.63
N ARG A 45 1.02 8.68 -0.86
CA ARG A 45 2.38 9.03 -1.25
C ARG A 45 3.33 7.86 -0.99
N VAL A 46 4.24 7.61 -1.91
CA VAL A 46 5.29 6.58 -1.75
C VAL A 46 6.14 6.84 -0.51
N ALA A 47 6.36 8.11 -0.16
CA ALA A 47 7.13 8.50 1.04
C ALA A 47 6.48 8.08 2.37
N ASP A 48 5.16 7.85 2.39
CA ASP A 48 4.43 7.44 3.58
C ASP A 48 4.34 5.90 3.70
N LEU A 49 4.81 5.17 2.69
CA LEU A 49 4.78 3.71 2.64
C LEU A 49 6.01 3.10 3.31
N VAL A 50 5.75 2.15 4.21
CA VAL A 50 6.78 1.34 4.85
C VAL A 50 6.56 -0.12 4.44
N PRO A 51 7.60 -0.87 4.06
CA PRO A 51 7.46 -2.30 3.79
C PRO A 51 6.76 -3.02 4.96
N ALA A 52 5.78 -3.86 4.66
CA ALA A 52 5.22 -4.76 5.65
C ALA A 52 6.25 -5.88 5.88
N GLU A 53 7.03 -5.76 6.96
CA GLU A 53 7.87 -6.87 7.42
C GLU A 53 6.95 -8.08 7.73
N ASP A 54 7.35 -9.25 7.24
CA ASP A 54 6.70 -10.55 7.51
C ASP A 54 6.86 -10.93 8.99
#